data_AF-A0A1G0NE50-F1
#
_entry.id   AF-A0A1G0NE50-F1
#
_cell.length_a   1.000
_cell.length_b   1.000
_cell.length_c   1.000
_cell.angle_alpha   90.00
_cell.angle_beta   90.00
_cell.angle_gamma   90.00
#
_symmetry.space_group_name_H-M   'P 1'
#
loop_
_entity.id
_entity.type
_entity.pdbx_description
1 polymer ?
#
loop_
_entity_poly.entity_id
_entity_poly.type
_entity_poly.pdbx_seq_one_letter_code
_entity_poly.pdbx_strand_id
1 'polypeptide(L)'
;MGHKNNGTALRSADLHAIVRIGEGIRGVVDTAREVNLAALNAMLSSRRGGDNAVGFRVASAELRGISTRLMEAMQGLTLLVSSMVNEVAQRQRKQRNQDYFRRVQGSQDRVGGLLSEIFGTQEEEVDRLSMLLGQSRRDLHMKASRALRLCDQGLILSRSALIEAAYGGESAPALKQVAEQLAQSIHSVAETLGGVRAELEEART
;
A
#
# COMPACT_ATOMS: atom_id res chain seq x y z
N MET A 1 -34.80 -15.71 7.44
CA MET A 1 -33.76 -16.08 6.45
C MET A 1 -32.77 -14.95 6.11
N GLY A 2 -32.77 -13.78 6.77
CA GLY A 2 -31.93 -12.62 6.37
C GLY A 2 -30.48 -12.57 6.88
N HIS A 3 -30.09 -13.36 7.91
CA HIS A 3 -28.74 -13.21 8.51
C HIS A 3 -27.58 -13.87 7.74
N LYS A 4 -27.85 -14.86 6.88
CA LYS A 4 -26.78 -15.58 6.15
C LYS A 4 -26.14 -14.76 5.02
N ASN A 5 -26.91 -13.88 4.36
CA ASN A 5 -26.42 -13.07 3.26
C ASN A 5 -25.46 -11.95 3.71
N ASN A 6 -25.68 -11.40 4.90
CA ASN A 6 -24.90 -10.28 5.40
C ASN A 6 -23.47 -10.70 5.80
N GLY A 7 -23.31 -11.87 6.43
CA GLY A 7 -22.01 -12.39 6.86
C GLY A 7 -21.08 -12.78 5.71
N THR A 8 -21.61 -13.36 4.62
CA THR A 8 -20.82 -13.66 3.41
C THR A 8 -20.44 -12.41 2.63
N ALA A 9 -21.33 -11.41 2.57
CA ALA A 9 -21.05 -10.12 1.93
C ALA A 9 -19.92 -9.37 2.67
N LEU A 10 -19.98 -9.30 4.00
CA LEU A 10 -18.93 -8.71 4.85
C LEU A 10 -17.58 -9.44 4.69
N ARG A 11 -17.58 -10.78 4.66
CA ARG A 11 -16.37 -11.59 4.43
C ARG A 11 -15.73 -11.32 3.06
N SER A 12 -16.53 -11.12 2.01
CA SER A 12 -16.02 -10.80 0.67
C SER A 12 -15.47 -9.37 0.63
N ALA A 13 -16.14 -8.42 1.29
CA ALA A 13 -15.73 -7.01 1.33
C ALA A 13 -14.34 -6.82 1.94
N ASP A 14 -14.02 -7.51 3.05
CA ASP A 14 -12.69 -7.45 3.69
C ASP A 14 -11.58 -7.88 2.72
N LEU A 15 -11.77 -8.98 1.99
CA LEU A 15 -10.77 -9.48 1.05
C LEU A 15 -10.64 -8.54 -0.16
N HIS A 16 -11.76 -8.03 -0.68
CA HIS A 16 -11.74 -7.06 -1.78
C HIS A 16 -10.97 -5.80 -1.41
N ALA A 17 -11.18 -5.25 -0.21
CA ALA A 17 -10.45 -4.06 0.25
C ALA A 17 -8.94 -4.31 0.29
N ILE A 18 -8.50 -5.46 0.85
CA ILE A 18 -7.07 -5.79 0.93
C ILE A 18 -6.45 -5.96 -0.46
N VAL A 19 -7.19 -6.55 -1.42
CA VAL A 19 -6.72 -6.70 -2.80
C VAL A 19 -6.57 -5.35 -3.49
N ARG A 20 -7.56 -4.45 -3.36
CA ARG A 20 -7.48 -3.08 -3.92
C ARG A 20 -6.31 -2.29 -3.36
N ILE A 21 -6.07 -2.39 -2.05
CA ILE A 21 -4.87 -1.82 -1.41
C ILE A 21 -3.59 -2.37 -2.06
N GLY A 22 -3.53 -3.68 -2.31
CA GLY A 22 -2.41 -4.32 -3.00
C GLY A 22 -2.21 -3.82 -4.43
N GLU A 23 -3.28 -3.56 -5.16
CA GLU A 23 -3.24 -2.97 -6.50
C GLU A 23 -2.72 -1.54 -6.47
N GLY A 24 -3.21 -0.71 -5.55
CA GLY A 24 -2.71 0.65 -5.34
C GLY A 24 -1.22 0.70 -5.01
N ILE A 25 -0.75 -0.20 -4.14
CA ILE A 25 0.69 -0.33 -3.82
C ILE A 25 1.50 -0.69 -5.06
N ARG A 26 0.99 -1.59 -5.92
CA ARG A 26 1.67 -1.96 -7.17
C ARG A 26 1.76 -0.77 -8.13
N GLY A 27 0.68 -0.01 -8.28
CA GLY A 27 0.68 1.21 -9.08
C GLY A 27 1.75 2.21 -8.60
N VAL A 28 1.88 2.39 -7.29
CA VAL A 28 2.92 3.25 -6.70
C VAL A 28 4.34 2.74 -7.02
N VAL A 29 4.58 1.42 -6.98
CA VAL A 29 5.90 0.85 -7.36
C VAL A 29 6.24 1.18 -8.80
N ASP A 30 5.29 1.06 -9.71
CA ASP A 30 5.53 1.29 -11.13
C ASP A 30 5.82 2.76 -11.41
N THR A 31 5.02 3.68 -10.86
CA THR A 31 5.29 5.12 -10.97
C THR A 31 6.58 5.52 -10.27
N ALA A 32 6.92 4.94 -9.11
CA ALA A 32 8.19 5.19 -8.44
C ALA A 32 9.39 4.74 -9.28
N ARG A 33 9.27 3.62 -10.02
CA ARG A 33 10.29 3.16 -10.95
C ARG A 33 10.46 4.13 -12.12
N GLU A 34 9.36 4.67 -12.64
CA GLU A 34 9.40 5.71 -13.68
C GLU A 34 10.10 6.97 -13.19
N VAL A 35 9.77 7.46 -11.99
CA VAL A 35 10.46 8.60 -11.35
C VAL A 35 11.95 8.31 -11.21
N ASN A 36 12.31 7.12 -10.75
CA ASN A 36 13.71 6.71 -10.56
C ASN A 36 14.52 6.76 -11.86
N LEU A 37 13.94 6.30 -12.96
CA LEU A 37 14.56 6.32 -14.29
C LEU A 37 14.59 7.72 -14.88
N ALA A 38 13.49 8.48 -14.77
CA ALA A 38 13.42 9.85 -15.24
C ALA A 38 14.44 10.74 -14.51
N ALA A 39 14.59 10.58 -13.19
CA ALA A 39 15.57 11.31 -12.40
C ALA A 39 17.02 10.96 -12.81
N LEU A 40 17.31 9.69 -13.11
CA LEU A 40 18.61 9.29 -13.64
C LEU A 40 18.90 9.94 -15.00
N ASN A 41 17.92 9.94 -15.91
CA ASN A 41 18.04 10.60 -17.20
C ASN A 41 18.22 12.11 -17.04
N ALA A 42 17.52 12.73 -16.09
CA ALA A 42 17.64 14.14 -15.73
C ALA A 42 19.07 14.50 -15.26
N MET A 43 19.66 13.64 -14.42
CA MET A 43 21.05 13.78 -13.97
C MET A 43 22.06 13.67 -15.12
N LEU A 44 21.78 12.86 -16.15
CA LEU A 44 22.63 12.75 -17.34
C LEU A 44 22.48 13.95 -18.26
N SER A 45 21.25 14.38 -18.52
CA SER A 45 20.95 15.55 -19.36
C SER A 45 21.51 16.84 -18.78
N SER A 46 21.44 17.03 -17.47
CA SER A 46 22.02 18.20 -16.79
C SER A 46 23.54 18.32 -16.93
N ARG A 47 24.27 17.22 -17.20
CA ARG A 47 25.71 17.32 -17.52
C ARG A 47 25.97 18.15 -18.78
N ARG A 48 25.02 18.19 -19.72
CA ARG A 48 25.12 19.02 -20.95
C ARG A 48 24.94 20.51 -20.66
N GLY A 49 24.17 20.86 -19.64
CA GLY A 49 23.96 22.24 -19.19
C GLY A 49 25.14 22.84 -18.42
N GLY A 50 26.21 22.08 -18.21
CA GLY A 50 27.42 22.53 -17.52
C GLY A 50 27.15 23.00 -16.10
N ASP A 51 27.84 24.05 -15.68
CA ASP A 51 27.77 24.59 -14.31
C ASP A 51 26.39 25.18 -13.97
N ASN A 52 25.63 25.62 -14.99
CA ASN A 52 24.30 26.20 -14.81
C ASN A 52 23.24 25.16 -14.38
N ALA A 53 23.49 23.87 -14.58
CA ALA A 53 22.54 22.79 -14.28
C ALA A 53 22.92 21.96 -13.04
N VAL A 54 23.89 22.43 -12.24
CA VAL A 54 24.37 21.72 -11.05
C VAL A 54 23.27 21.57 -10.00
N GLY A 55 22.52 22.65 -9.71
CA GLY A 55 21.41 22.60 -8.74
C GLY A 55 20.33 21.61 -9.16
N PHE A 56 19.97 21.61 -10.45
CA PHE A 56 18.99 20.66 -11.00
C PHE A 56 19.48 19.21 -10.89
N ARG A 57 20.77 18.97 -11.11
CA ARG A 57 21.38 17.64 -10.98
C ARG A 57 21.31 17.13 -9.55
N VAL A 58 21.54 17.99 -8.56
CA VAL A 58 21.42 17.65 -7.13
C VAL A 58 19.97 17.32 -6.79
N ALA A 59 19.02 18.19 -7.14
CA ALA A 59 17.59 17.94 -6.91
C ALA A 59 17.12 16.62 -7.57
N SER A 60 17.59 16.33 -8.78
CA SER A 60 17.31 15.06 -9.48
C SER A 60 17.88 13.85 -8.73
N ALA A 61 19.08 13.96 -8.16
CA ALA A 61 19.67 12.89 -7.36
C ALA A 61 18.88 12.63 -6.07
N GLU A 62 18.36 13.67 -5.42
CA GLU A 62 17.50 13.54 -4.25
C GLU A 62 16.15 12.89 -4.58
N LEU A 63 15.52 13.31 -5.69
CA LEU A 63 14.29 12.69 -6.20
C LEU A 63 14.49 11.21 -6.53
N ARG A 64 15.65 10.85 -7.10
CA ARG A 64 16.04 9.45 -7.30
C ARG A 64 16.13 8.70 -5.97
N GLY A 65 16.75 9.28 -4.95
CA GLY A 65 16.81 8.73 -3.60
C GLY A 65 15.42 8.50 -2.98
N ILE A 66 14.51 9.46 -3.12
CA ILE A 66 13.11 9.34 -2.67
C ILE A 66 12.42 8.19 -3.38
N SER A 67 12.53 8.10 -4.71
CA SER A 67 11.89 7.02 -5.48
C SER A 67 12.38 5.64 -5.08
N THR A 68 13.67 5.49 -4.74
CA THR A 68 14.24 4.24 -4.25
C THR A 68 13.66 3.86 -2.88
N ARG A 69 13.65 4.81 -1.93
CA ARG A 69 13.06 4.60 -0.60
C ARG A 69 11.56 4.30 -0.66
N LEU A 70 10.86 4.89 -1.63
CA LEU A 70 9.45 4.64 -1.85
C LEU A 70 9.22 3.20 -2.35
N MET A 71 10.01 2.72 -3.32
CA MET A 71 9.95 1.32 -3.77
C MET A 71 10.23 0.34 -2.63
N GLU A 72 11.23 0.61 -1.78
CA GLU A 72 11.50 -0.20 -0.58
C GLU A 72 10.33 -0.21 0.41
N ALA A 73 9.73 0.96 0.65
CA ALA A 73 8.55 1.07 1.49
C ALA A 73 7.36 0.27 0.92
N MET A 74 7.15 0.34 -0.40
CA MET A 74 6.09 -0.40 -1.08
C MET A 74 6.34 -1.91 -1.02
N GLN A 75 7.57 -2.38 -1.15
CA GLN A 75 7.90 -3.79 -0.99
C GLN A 75 7.50 -4.31 0.41
N GLY A 76 7.80 -3.52 1.45
CA GLY A 76 7.36 -3.83 2.81
C GLY A 76 5.84 -3.86 2.97
N LEU A 77 5.11 -2.96 2.30
CA LEU A 77 3.65 -2.97 2.28
C LEU A 77 3.09 -4.17 1.52
N THR A 78 3.67 -4.53 0.37
CA THR A 78 3.25 -5.70 -0.43
C THR A 78 3.33 -6.98 0.39
N LEU A 79 4.43 -7.21 1.13
CA LEU A 79 4.58 -8.37 2.00
C LEU A 79 3.49 -8.42 3.08
N LEU A 80 3.17 -7.28 3.68
CA LEU A 80 2.16 -7.19 4.72
C LEU A 80 0.75 -7.44 4.17
N VAL A 81 0.43 -6.89 3.00
CA VAL A 81 -0.82 -7.16 2.28
C VAL A 81 -0.95 -8.64 1.95
N SER A 82 0.12 -9.28 1.46
CA SER A 82 0.11 -10.73 1.20
C SER A 82 -0.15 -11.55 2.47
N SER A 83 0.44 -11.16 3.61
CA SER A 83 0.14 -11.79 4.91
C SER A 83 -1.34 -11.64 5.27
N MET A 84 -1.88 -10.44 5.13
CA MET A 84 -3.27 -10.14 5.43
C MET A 84 -4.26 -10.92 4.56
N VAL A 85 -3.99 -11.08 3.27
CA VAL A 85 -4.80 -11.94 2.38
C VAL A 85 -4.87 -13.36 2.91
N ASN A 86 -3.72 -13.93 3.31
CA ASN A 86 -3.66 -15.28 3.88
C ASN A 86 -4.40 -15.36 5.24
N GLU A 87 -4.19 -14.39 6.13
CA GLU A 87 -4.88 -14.32 7.43
C GLU A 87 -6.41 -14.25 7.26
N VAL A 88 -6.91 -13.41 6.34
CA VAL A 88 -8.35 -13.32 6.03
C VAL A 88 -8.87 -14.63 5.43
N ALA A 89 -8.15 -15.23 4.48
CA ALA A 89 -8.54 -16.50 3.87
C ALA A 89 -8.63 -17.63 4.91
N GLN A 90 -7.65 -17.70 5.82
CA GLN A 90 -7.64 -18.67 6.93
C GLN A 90 -8.82 -18.44 7.88
N ARG A 91 -9.06 -17.19 8.30
CA ARG A 91 -10.19 -16.84 9.16
C ARG A 91 -11.52 -17.23 8.53
N GLN A 92 -11.72 -16.91 7.25
CA GLN A 92 -12.93 -17.29 6.52
C GLN A 92 -13.10 -18.81 6.42
N ARG A 93 -12.02 -19.56 6.18
CA ARG A 93 -12.06 -21.03 6.13
C ARG A 93 -12.48 -21.61 7.48
N LYS A 94 -11.90 -21.12 8.58
CA LYS A 94 -12.24 -21.59 9.94
C LYS A 94 -13.68 -21.24 10.32
N GLN A 95 -14.12 -20.02 10.03
CA GLN A 95 -15.51 -19.62 10.25
C GLN A 95 -16.50 -20.47 9.44
N ARG A 96 -16.19 -20.80 8.18
CA ARG A 96 -17.03 -21.72 7.40
C ARG A 96 -17.09 -23.10 8.04
N ASN A 97 -15.96 -23.65 8.48
CA ASN A 97 -15.93 -24.93 9.17
C ASN A 97 -16.78 -24.92 10.45
N GLN A 98 -16.66 -23.87 11.27
CA GLN A 98 -17.53 -23.67 12.45
C GLN A 98 -19.02 -23.64 12.06
N ASP A 99 -19.38 -22.91 11.00
CA ASP A 99 -20.75 -22.82 10.50
C ASP A 99 -21.29 -24.20 10.05
N TYR A 100 -20.44 -25.07 9.47
CA TYR A 100 -20.80 -26.44 9.12
C TYR A 100 -20.97 -27.32 10.36
N PHE A 101 -20.02 -27.28 11.30
CA PHE A 101 -20.09 -28.08 12.54
C PHE A 101 -21.33 -27.73 13.37
N ARG A 102 -21.67 -26.44 13.52
CA ARG A 102 -22.89 -26.01 14.24
C ARG A 102 -24.18 -26.57 13.63
N ARG A 103 -24.24 -26.70 12.29
CA ARG A 103 -25.42 -27.29 11.61
C ARG A 103 -25.57 -28.79 11.87
N VAL A 104 -24.45 -29.51 11.93
CA VAL A 104 -24.44 -30.95 12.20
C VAL A 104 -24.86 -31.23 13.65
N GLN A 105 -24.36 -30.42 14.60
CA GLN A 105 -24.66 -30.61 16.02
C GLN A 105 -26.14 -30.42 16.36
N GLY A 106 -26.81 -29.43 15.75
CA GLY A 106 -28.27 -29.25 15.88
C GLY A 106 -29.12 -30.39 15.32
N SER A 107 -28.50 -31.39 14.66
CA SER A 107 -29.17 -32.56 14.11
C SER A 107 -28.92 -33.86 14.91
N GLN A 108 -28.01 -33.87 15.90
CA GLN A 108 -27.65 -35.05 16.70
C GLN A 108 -27.33 -34.69 18.17
N ASP A 109 -28.31 -34.86 19.07
CA ASP A 109 -28.20 -34.53 20.51
C ASP A 109 -27.14 -35.33 21.30
N ARG A 110 -26.56 -36.40 20.72
CA ARG A 110 -25.72 -37.36 21.47
C ARG A 110 -24.20 -37.15 21.38
N VAL A 111 -23.73 -36.10 20.70
CA VAL A 111 -22.28 -35.86 20.47
C VAL A 111 -21.75 -34.62 21.24
N GLY A 112 -22.40 -34.24 22.35
CA GLY A 112 -22.20 -32.93 23.00
C GLY A 112 -20.80 -32.66 23.60
N GLY A 113 -20.15 -33.65 24.22
CA GLY A 113 -18.93 -33.43 25.02
C GLY A 113 -17.68 -33.07 24.20
N LEU A 114 -17.24 -33.97 23.31
CA LEU A 114 -16.04 -33.75 22.48
C LEU A 114 -16.22 -32.58 21.50
N LEU A 115 -17.43 -32.37 21.00
CA LEU A 115 -17.71 -31.23 20.12
C LEU A 115 -17.60 -29.90 20.86
N SER A 116 -18.00 -29.81 22.14
CA SER A 116 -17.87 -28.57 22.92
C SER A 116 -16.42 -28.11 23.04
N GLU A 117 -15.48 -29.03 23.24
CA GLU A 117 -14.03 -28.73 23.32
C GLU A 117 -13.46 -28.30 21.95
N ILE A 118 -13.90 -28.98 20.88
CA ILE A 118 -13.53 -28.60 19.50
C ILE A 118 -14.07 -27.21 19.14
N PHE A 119 -15.27 -26.85 19.60
CA PHE A 119 -15.81 -25.51 19.35
C PHE A 119 -15.05 -24.43 20.12
N GLY A 120 -14.72 -24.67 21.39
CA GLY A 120 -13.93 -23.73 22.19
C GLY A 120 -12.57 -23.45 21.57
N THR A 121 -11.84 -24.50 21.19
CA THR A 121 -10.55 -24.35 20.50
C THR A 121 -10.67 -23.63 19.16
N GLN A 122 -11.70 -23.91 18.35
CA GLN A 122 -11.92 -23.19 17.09
C GLN A 122 -12.27 -21.71 17.31
N GLU A 123 -13.05 -21.39 18.34
CA GLU A 123 -13.41 -20.00 18.68
C GLU A 123 -12.18 -19.20 19.07
N GLU A 124 -11.33 -19.74 19.95
CA GLU A 124 -10.03 -19.16 20.31
C GLU A 124 -9.13 -18.92 19.09
N GLU A 125 -9.10 -19.85 18.13
CA GLU A 125 -8.32 -19.69 16.91
C GLU A 125 -8.85 -18.57 15.99
N VAL A 126 -10.18 -18.43 15.89
CA VAL A 126 -10.80 -17.34 15.11
C VAL A 126 -10.56 -15.99 15.77
N ASP A 127 -10.59 -15.92 17.09
CA ASP A 127 -10.27 -14.72 17.85
C ASP A 127 -8.79 -14.35 17.68
N ARG A 128 -7.89 -15.33 17.76
CA ARG A 128 -6.46 -15.13 17.51
C ARG A 128 -6.20 -14.58 16.11
N LEU A 129 -6.85 -15.13 15.08
CA LEU A 129 -6.72 -14.62 13.70
C LEU A 129 -7.30 -13.21 13.57
N SER A 130 -8.37 -12.89 14.27
CA SER A 130 -8.96 -11.54 14.30
C SER A 130 -8.01 -10.53 14.95
N MET A 131 -7.31 -10.92 16.02
CA MET A 131 -6.28 -10.08 16.66
C MET A 131 -5.07 -9.84 15.75
N LEU A 132 -4.57 -10.90 15.08
CA LEU A 132 -3.46 -10.81 14.13
C LEU A 132 -3.81 -9.86 12.96
N LEU A 133 -5.00 -10.02 12.37
CA LEU A 133 -5.49 -9.11 11.33
C LEU A 133 -5.55 -7.67 11.83
N GLY A 134 -6.02 -7.45 13.06
CA GLY A 134 -6.03 -6.12 13.68
C GLY A 134 -4.63 -5.52 13.84
N GLN A 135 -3.62 -6.33 14.16
CA GLN A 135 -2.22 -5.91 14.23
C GLN A 135 -1.67 -5.57 12.84
N SER A 136 -1.83 -6.49 11.87
CA SER A 136 -1.39 -6.30 10.49
C SER A 136 -1.97 -5.03 9.86
N ARG A 137 -3.25 -4.71 10.13
CA ARG A 137 -3.89 -3.46 9.69
C ARG A 137 -3.24 -2.21 10.27
N ARG A 138 -2.92 -2.21 11.57
CA ARG A 138 -2.24 -1.08 12.22
C ARG A 138 -0.84 -0.88 11.64
N ASP A 139 -0.10 -1.96 11.43
CA ASP A 139 1.23 -1.91 10.83
C ASP A 139 1.17 -1.39 9.40
N LEU A 140 0.16 -1.81 8.64
CA LEU A 140 -0.06 -1.38 7.27
C LEU A 140 -0.35 0.12 7.21
N HIS A 141 -1.24 0.61 8.08
CA HIS A 141 -1.55 2.03 8.22
C HIS A 141 -0.31 2.86 8.60
N MET A 142 0.48 2.38 9.58
CA MET A 142 1.70 3.06 10.02
C MET A 142 2.75 3.16 8.90
N LYS A 143 2.96 2.07 8.16
CA LYS A 143 3.90 2.03 7.02
C LYS A 143 3.40 2.90 5.87
N ALA A 144 2.11 2.87 5.54
CA ALA A 144 1.51 3.71 4.50
C ALA A 144 1.63 5.20 4.84
N SER A 145 1.36 5.56 6.11
CA SER A 145 1.54 6.93 6.60
C SER A 145 2.99 7.40 6.51
N ARG A 146 3.97 6.51 6.73
CA ARG A 146 5.39 6.83 6.56
C ARG A 146 5.75 7.01 5.09
N ALA A 147 5.19 6.21 4.19
CA ALA A 147 5.39 6.36 2.75
C ALA A 147 4.83 7.70 2.25
N LEU A 148 3.64 8.10 2.70
CA LEU A 148 3.07 9.42 2.37
C LEU A 148 3.98 10.58 2.76
N ARG A 149 4.61 10.53 3.95
CA ARG A 149 5.59 11.54 4.36
C ARG A 149 6.82 11.61 3.44
N LEU A 150 7.23 10.49 2.85
CA LEU A 150 8.30 10.49 1.83
C LEU A 150 7.82 11.16 0.54
N CYS A 151 6.56 10.99 0.17
CA CYS A 151 5.97 11.67 -0.99
C CYS A 151 5.89 13.17 -0.77
N ASP A 152 5.52 13.63 0.44
CA ASP A 152 5.49 15.06 0.78
C ASP A 152 6.88 15.69 0.63
N GLN A 153 7.93 15.00 1.08
CA GLN A 153 9.32 15.41 0.85
C GLN A 153 9.65 15.45 -0.64
N GLY A 154 9.25 14.40 -1.39
CA GLY A 154 9.39 14.35 -2.84
C GLY A 154 8.74 15.54 -3.54
N LEU A 155 7.53 15.95 -3.15
CA LEU A 155 6.82 17.09 -3.73
C LEU A 155 7.56 18.42 -3.49
N ILE A 156 8.13 18.61 -2.30
CA ILE A 156 8.96 19.79 -1.99
C ILE A 156 10.21 19.80 -2.89
N LEU A 157 10.86 18.64 -3.04
CA LEU A 157 12.03 18.48 -3.91
C LEU A 157 11.70 18.69 -5.39
N SER A 158 10.53 18.25 -5.84
CA SER A 158 10.07 18.50 -7.21
C SER A 158 9.89 19.98 -7.49
N ARG A 159 9.36 20.75 -6.52
CA ARG A 159 9.29 22.21 -6.63
C ARG A 159 10.67 22.85 -6.68
N SER A 160 11.61 22.39 -5.86
CA SER A 160 13.00 22.84 -5.94
C SER A 160 13.61 22.52 -7.30
N ALA A 161 13.42 21.30 -7.83
CA ALA A 161 13.90 20.91 -9.16
C ALA A 161 13.34 21.80 -10.29
N LEU A 162 12.08 22.22 -10.20
CA LEU A 162 11.48 23.18 -11.16
C LEU A 162 12.15 24.55 -11.11
N ILE A 163 12.49 25.04 -9.92
CA ILE A 163 13.21 26.30 -9.74
C ILE A 163 14.62 26.17 -10.35
N GLU A 164 15.36 25.13 -9.97
CA GLU A 164 16.71 24.88 -10.47
C GLU A 164 16.74 24.68 -11.99
N ALA A 165 15.72 24.02 -12.56
CA ALA A 165 15.57 23.89 -14.01
C ALA A 165 15.47 25.24 -14.71
N ALA A 166 14.84 26.24 -14.09
CA ALA A 166 14.73 27.58 -14.65
C ALA A 166 16.08 28.30 -14.75
N TYR A 167 17.04 27.96 -13.89
CA TYR A 167 18.40 28.51 -13.90
C TYR A 167 19.37 27.70 -14.77
N GLY A 168 18.91 26.65 -15.47
CA GLY A 168 19.71 25.75 -16.30
C GLY A 168 20.31 26.34 -17.59
N GLY A 169 20.34 27.67 -17.74
CA GLY A 169 20.86 28.35 -18.94
C GLY A 169 20.15 27.91 -20.22
N GLU A 170 20.93 27.61 -21.27
CA GLU A 170 20.40 27.15 -22.56
C GLU A 170 19.61 25.83 -22.47
N SER A 171 19.88 25.01 -21.45
CA SER A 171 19.17 23.75 -21.22
C SER A 171 17.87 23.93 -20.43
N ALA A 172 17.55 25.14 -19.95
CA ALA A 172 16.41 25.39 -19.07
C ALA A 172 15.05 24.87 -19.60
N PRO A 173 14.70 25.03 -20.90
CA PRO A 173 13.43 24.49 -21.42
C PRO A 173 13.34 22.96 -21.29
N ALA A 174 14.43 22.25 -21.61
CA ALA A 174 14.49 20.80 -21.52
C ALA A 174 14.46 20.31 -20.06
N LEU A 175 15.18 20.99 -19.17
CA LEU A 175 15.19 20.62 -17.75
C LEU A 175 13.83 20.88 -17.08
N LYS A 176 13.12 21.95 -17.47
CA LYS A 176 11.78 22.24 -16.95
C LYS A 176 10.79 21.15 -17.32
N GLN A 177 10.77 20.72 -18.58
CA GLN A 177 9.90 19.64 -19.04
C GLN A 177 10.13 18.35 -18.21
N VAL A 178 11.39 18.01 -17.93
CA VAL A 178 11.73 16.83 -17.13
C VAL A 178 11.31 17.00 -15.66
N ALA A 179 11.52 18.17 -15.06
CA ALA A 179 11.06 18.45 -13.70
C ALA A 179 9.53 18.43 -13.57
N GLU A 180 8.79 18.94 -14.56
CA GLU A 180 7.33 18.89 -14.59
C GLU A 180 6.82 17.45 -14.64
N GLN A 181 7.43 16.62 -15.49
CA GLN A 181 7.10 15.20 -15.56
C GLN A 181 7.36 14.49 -14.23
N LEU A 182 8.53 14.73 -13.61
CA LEU A 182 8.87 14.17 -12.29
C LEU A 182 7.87 14.62 -11.21
N ALA A 183 7.49 15.89 -11.20
CA ALA A 183 6.52 16.43 -10.25
C ALA A 183 5.16 15.76 -10.41
N GLN A 184 4.70 15.58 -11.65
CA GLN A 184 3.42 14.92 -11.94
C GLN A 184 3.42 13.45 -11.48
N SER A 185 4.49 12.72 -11.74
CA SER A 185 4.61 11.32 -11.29
C SER A 185 4.61 11.19 -9.76
N ILE A 186 5.30 12.08 -9.04
CA ILE A 186 5.31 12.08 -7.56
C ILE A 186 3.93 12.47 -7.00
N HIS A 187 3.23 13.40 -7.66
CA HIS A 187 1.86 13.74 -7.30
C HIS A 187 0.91 12.54 -7.43
N SER A 188 0.98 11.83 -8.56
CA SER A 188 0.18 10.62 -8.80
C SER A 188 0.44 9.52 -7.77
N VAL A 189 1.72 9.33 -7.38
CA VAL A 189 2.11 8.45 -6.28
C VAL A 189 1.43 8.87 -4.97
N ALA A 190 1.45 10.17 -4.65
CA ALA A 190 0.88 10.70 -3.40
C ALA A 190 -0.64 10.51 -3.35
N GLU A 191 -1.34 10.78 -4.46
CA GLU A 191 -2.78 10.53 -4.58
C GLU A 191 -3.11 9.05 -4.39
N THR A 192 -2.38 8.16 -5.06
CA THR A 192 -2.63 6.71 -4.98
C THR A 192 -2.42 6.20 -3.56
N LEU A 193 -1.35 6.62 -2.88
CA LEU A 193 -1.11 6.28 -1.47
C LEU A 193 -2.15 6.90 -0.53
N GLY A 194 -2.64 8.10 -0.86
CA GLY A 194 -3.74 8.75 -0.14
C GLY A 194 -5.02 7.92 -0.21
N GLY A 195 -5.36 7.42 -1.40
CA GLY A 195 -6.48 6.49 -1.62
C GLY A 195 -6.32 5.18 -0.84
N VAL A 196 -5.14 4.56 -0.90
CA VAL A 196 -4.81 3.35 -0.11
C VAL A 196 -5.03 3.60 1.39
N ARG A 197 -4.61 4.75 1.91
CA ARG A 197 -4.83 5.11 3.32
C ARG A 197 -6.30 5.30 3.64
N ALA A 198 -7.07 5.98 2.78
CA ALA A 198 -8.50 6.16 2.98
C ALA A 198 -9.24 4.81 3.03
N GLU A 199 -8.92 3.88 2.12
CA GLU A 199 -9.48 2.53 2.14
C GLU A 199 -9.15 1.76 3.44
N LEU A 200 -7.97 2.01 4.03
CA LEU A 200 -7.60 1.42 5.32
C LEU A 200 -8.41 1.98 6.50
N GLU A 201 -8.80 3.26 6.43
CA GLU A 201 -9.63 3.92 7.45
C GLU A 201 -11.09 3.48 7.35
N GLU A 202 -11.66 3.43 6.13
CA GLU A 202 -13.04 2.97 5.91
C GLU A 202 -13.24 1.52 6.34
N ALA A 203 -12.26 0.66 6.10
CA ALA A 203 -12.39 -0.74 6.45
C ALA A 203 -12.27 -0.99 7.98
N ARG A 204 -11.98 0.06 8.78
CA ARG A 204 -11.91 0.00 10.26
C ARG A 204 -13.29 0.16 10.92
N THR A 205 -14.27 0.74 10.22
CA THR A 205 -15.67 0.89 10.67
C THR A 205 -16.53 -0.30 10.24
#